data_AF-A0A7Z9CFI2-F1
#
_entry.id   AF-A0A7Z9CFI2-F1
#
_cell.length_a   1.000
_cell.length_b   1.000
_cell.length_c   1.000
_cell.angle_alpha   90.00
_cell.angle_beta   90.00
_cell.angle_gamma   90.00
#
_symmetry.space_group_name_H-M   'P 1'
#
loop_
_entity.id
_entity.type
_entity.pdbx_description
1 polymer ?
#
loop_
_entity_poly.entity_id
_entity_poly.type
_entity_poly.pdbx_seq_one_letter_code
_entity_poly.pdbx_strand_id
1 'polypeptide(L)' 'MHYVNPKTRLNVISTPSGNVISGWKLNSSQLKMLLIVEVYEN' A
#
# COMPACT_ATOMS: atom_id res chain seq x y z
N MET A 1 -1.03 -9.98 -3.12
CA MET A 1 -1.81 -9.10 -2.24
C MET A 1 -1.04 -7.80 -2.03
N HIS A 2 -1.76 -6.69 -1.89
CA HIS A 2 -1.20 -5.37 -1.67
C HIS A 2 -1.73 -4.83 -0.34
N TYR A 3 -0.82 -4.38 0.53
CA TYR A 3 -1.16 -3.84 1.84
C TYR A 3 -0.49 -2.49 2.04
N VAL A 4 -1.26 -1.54 2.59
CA VAL A 4 -0.78 -0.22 2.97
C VAL A 4 -1.09 0.03 4.44
N ASN A 5 -0.07 0.43 5.20
CA ASN A 5 -0.28 0.98 6.54
C ASN A 5 -0.21 2.53 6.46
N PRO A 6 -1.35 3.25 6.56
CA PRO A 6 -1.38 4.70 6.38
C PRO A 6 -0.65 5.46 7.50
N LYS A 7 -0.54 4.88 8.70
CA LYS A 7 0.19 5.51 9.83
C LYS A 7 1.70 5.51 9.61
N THR A 8 2.25 4.39 9.15
CA THR A 8 3.69 4.25 8.92
C THR A 8 4.12 4.58 7.49
N ARG A 9 3.16 4.68 6.57
CA ARG A 9 3.33 4.80 5.11
C ARG A 9 4.03 3.60 4.48
N LEU A 10 4.00 2.45 5.15
CA LEU A 10 4.61 1.24 4.62
C LEU A 10 3.68 0.63 3.57
N ASN A 11 4.23 0.44 2.38
CA ASN A 11 3.62 -0.28 1.28
C ASN A 11 4.27 -1.66 1.15
N VAL A 12 3.47 -2.72 1.05
CA VAL A 12 3.97 -4.10 0.93
C VAL A 12 3.24 -4.83 -0.18
N ILE A 13 4.00 -5.53 -1.02
CA ILE A 13 3.50 -6.48 -2.00
C ILE A 13 3.93 -7.88 -1.58
N SER A 14 2.97 -8.81 -1.57
CA SER A 14 3.19 -10.22 -1.23
C SER A 14 2.55 -11.15 -2.23
N THR A 15 3.05 -12.39 -2.29
CA THR A 15 2.39 -13.49 -3.01
C THR A 15 1.03 -13.80 -2.35
N PRO A 16 0.12 -14.51 -3.03
CA PRO A 16 -1.12 -14.99 -2.40
C PRO A 16 -0.88 -15.91 -1.19
N SER A 17 0.26 -16.60 -1.14
CA SER A 17 0.68 -17.44 0.00
C SER A 17 1.27 -16.67 1.18
N GLY A 18 1.39 -15.33 1.08
CA GLY A 18 1.90 -14.47 2.16
C GLY A 18 3.41 -14.20 2.13
N ASN A 19 4.15 -14.71 1.14
CA ASN A 19 5.58 -14.40 1.02
C ASN A 19 5.77 -12.96 0.56
N VAL A 20 6.58 -12.18 1.28
CA VAL A 20 6.89 -10.79 0.91
C VAL A 20 7.75 -10.77 -0.35
N ILE A 21 7.32 -9.98 -1.34
CA ILE A 21 8.05 -9.75 -2.59
C ILE A 21 8.84 -8.45 -2.48
N SER A 22 8.21 -7.39 -1.98
CA SER A 22 8.83 -6.07 -1.86
C SER A 22 8.09 -5.19 -0.86
N GLY A 23 8.79 -4.20 -0.32
CA GLY A 23 8.18 -3.16 0.51
C GLY A 23 8.99 -1.87 0.48
N TRP A 24 8.28 -0.74 0.49
CA TRP A 24 8.90 0.58 0.52
C TRP A 24 8.02 1.58 1.27
N LYS A 25 8.66 2.65 1.77
CA LYS A 25 7.95 3.74 2.41
C LYS A 25 7.43 4.70 1.35
N LEU A 26 6.14 4.98 1.37
CA LEU A 26 5.53 5.96 0.50
C LEU A 26 5.83 7.37 1.00
N ASN A 27 6.06 8.28 0.07
CA ASN A 27 5.98 9.71 0.36
C ASN A 27 4.50 10.14 0.53
N SER A 28 4.28 11.36 1.04
CA SER A 28 2.93 11.84 1.37
C SER A 28 2.02 11.94 0.14
N SER A 29 2.56 12.33 -1.02
CA SER A 29 1.80 12.42 -2.27
C SER A 29 1.37 11.05 -2.79
N GLN A 30 2.26 10.06 -2.73
CA GLN A 30 1.97 8.69 -3.11
C GLN A 30 0.90 8.06 -2.22
N LEU A 31 0.98 8.27 -0.89
CA LEU A 31 -0.04 7.78 0.03
C LEU A 31 -1.40 8.42 -0.27
N LYS A 32 -1.44 9.74 -0.48
CA LYS A 32 -2.69 10.45 -0.80
C LYS A 32 -3.35 9.90 -2.07
N MET A 33 -2.56 9.62 -3.11
CA MET A 33 -3.07 9.06 -4.35
C MET A 33 -3.71 7.68 -4.14
N LEU A 34 -3.07 6.79 -3.38
CA LEU A 34 -3.62 5.45 -3.12
C LEU A 34 -4.90 5.49 -2.28
N LEU A 35 -4.94 6.32 -1.24
CA LEU A 35 -6.14 6.43 -0.39
C LEU A 35 -7.33 7.05 -1.13
N ILE A 36 -7.07 7.93 -2.11
CA ILE A 36 -8.13 8.48 -2.96
C ILE A 36 -8.69 7.37 -3.85
N VAL A 37 -7.83 6.59 -4.52
CA VAL A 37 -8.28 5.50 -5.41
C VAL A 37 -9.08 4.45 -4.64
N GLU A 38 -8.65 4.06 -3.44
CA GLU A 38 -9.40 3.11 -2.61
C GLU A 38 -10.80 3.60 -2.19
N VAL A 39 -11.02 4.92 -2.08
CA VAL A 39 -12.33 5.50 -1.77
C VAL A 39 -13.26 5.52 -2.98
N TYR A 40 -12.73 5.55 -4.20
CA TYR A 40 -13.55 5.56 -5.42
C TYR A 40 -13.85 4.15 -5.97
N GLU A 41 -13.08 3.13 -5.57
CA GLU A 41 -13.27 1.74 -6.04
C GLU A 41 -14.04 0.84 -5.05
N ASN A 42 -14.52 1.37 -3.92
CA ASN A 42 -15.41 0.68 -2.96
C ASN A 42 -16.73 1.46 -2.77
#